data_AF-A0A8T3MVA1-F1
#
_entry.id   AF-A0A8T3MVA1-F1
#
_cell.length_a   1.000
_cell.length_b   1.000
_cell.length_c   1.000
_cell.angle_alpha   90.00
_cell.angle_beta   90.00
_cell.angle_gamma   90.00
#
_symmetry.space_group_name_H-M   'P 1'
#
loop_
_entity.id
_entity.type
_entity.pdbx_description
1 polymer ?
#
loop_
_entity_poly.entity_id
_entity_poly.type
_entity_poly.pdbx_seq_one_letter_code
_entity_poly.pdbx_strand_id
1 'polypeptide(L)'
;MTTSPLSDAFAHHVWATTRQLDACATLDESQLATTVPGTYGSILDTLRHIVDGDVFYLDILRGGTPEPFDKDASDIPTLRSVMEAHRAAWEEILVRYQATDPTTDIVEYEDNGYETHAPLGIRLGQVLYHGTDHRSQVNTALTSLGIEPPAIEGWDIAREDGRMSTIETTGAGKPVS
;
A
#
# COMPACT_ATOMS: atom_id res chain seq x y z
N MET A 1 -20.23 0.66 -15.70
CA MET A 1 -19.33 1.54 -14.93
C MET A 1 -17.94 1.29 -15.47
N THR A 2 -17.26 2.30 -15.99
CA THR A 2 -15.86 2.16 -16.37
C THR A 2 -15.04 2.02 -15.09
N THR A 3 -14.12 1.08 -15.05
CA THR A 3 -13.22 0.89 -13.90
C THR A 3 -12.01 1.81 -14.08
N SER A 4 -11.48 2.41 -13.01
CA SER A 4 -10.27 3.24 -13.11
C SER A 4 -9.08 2.36 -13.54
N PRO A 5 -8.15 2.87 -14.38
CA PRO A 5 -6.93 2.12 -14.72
C PRO A 5 -6.04 1.85 -13.48
N LEU A 6 -6.27 2.55 -12.36
CA LEU A 6 -5.54 2.35 -11.10
C LEU A 6 -6.23 1.37 -10.15
N SER A 7 -7.42 0.86 -10.48
CA SER A 7 -8.19 0.00 -9.55
C SER A 7 -7.41 -1.25 -9.14
N ASP A 8 -6.76 -1.93 -10.08
CA ASP A 8 -5.93 -3.10 -9.75
C ASP A 8 -4.72 -2.74 -8.90
N ALA A 9 -4.12 -1.57 -9.12
CA ALA A 9 -2.95 -1.13 -8.36
C ALA A 9 -3.31 -0.80 -6.90
N PHE A 10 -4.45 -0.14 -6.65
CA PHE A 10 -4.91 0.11 -5.28
C PHE A 10 -5.45 -1.15 -4.60
N ALA A 11 -6.14 -2.04 -5.34
CA ALA A 11 -6.54 -3.34 -4.81
C ALA A 11 -5.33 -4.19 -4.38
N HIS A 12 -4.26 -4.16 -5.19
CA HIS A 12 -2.96 -4.77 -4.87
C HIS A 12 -2.32 -4.11 -3.66
N HIS A 13 -2.26 -2.78 -3.60
CA HIS A 13 -1.69 -2.05 -2.47
C HIS A 13 -2.32 -2.47 -1.14
N VAL A 14 -3.65 -2.53 -1.08
CA VAL A 14 -4.37 -2.98 0.12
C VAL A 14 -4.10 -4.45 0.44
N TRP A 15 -4.19 -5.33 -0.56
CA TRP A 15 -3.94 -6.76 -0.40
C TRP A 15 -2.50 -7.06 0.05
N ALA A 16 -1.50 -6.39 -0.52
CA ALA A 16 -0.09 -6.59 -0.21
C ALA A 16 0.25 -6.17 1.22
N THR A 17 -0.23 -4.99 1.66
CA THR A 17 -0.04 -4.54 3.04
C THR A 17 -0.74 -5.46 4.03
N THR A 18 -1.98 -5.85 3.72
CA THR A 18 -2.77 -6.81 4.51
C THR A 18 -2.04 -8.14 4.68
N ARG A 19 -1.53 -8.72 3.59
CA ARG A 19 -0.80 -9.98 3.61
C ARG A 19 0.50 -9.90 4.41
N GLN A 20 1.17 -8.74 4.37
CA GLN A 20 2.37 -8.51 5.16
C GLN A 20 2.06 -8.38 6.66
N LEU A 21 0.96 -7.69 7.01
CA LEU A 21 0.45 -7.65 8.39
C LEU A 21 0.11 -9.06 8.91
N ASP A 22 -0.55 -9.89 8.09
CA ASP A 22 -0.90 -11.27 8.45
C ASP A 22 0.34 -12.13 8.69
N ALA A 23 1.40 -11.97 7.87
CA ALA A 23 2.67 -12.65 8.08
C ALA A 23 3.36 -12.19 9.38
N CYS A 24 3.39 -10.87 9.63
CA CYS A 24 4.00 -10.28 10.82
C CYS A 24 3.22 -10.55 12.12
N ALA A 25 1.94 -10.91 12.05
CA ALA A 25 1.14 -11.27 13.22
C ALA A 25 1.66 -12.53 13.96
N THR A 26 2.51 -13.32 13.31
CA THR A 26 3.14 -14.52 13.89
C THR A 26 4.44 -14.24 14.65
N LEU A 27 4.95 -13.01 14.58
CA LEU A 27 6.22 -12.60 15.17
C LEU A 27 6.05 -12.23 16.63
N ASP A 28 7.10 -12.47 17.43
CA ASP A 28 7.16 -11.95 18.78
C ASP A 28 7.56 -10.45 18.81
N GLU A 29 7.42 -9.82 19.98
CA GLU A 29 7.73 -8.40 20.17
C GLU A 29 9.19 -8.04 19.80
N SER A 30 10.14 -8.94 20.05
CA SER A 30 11.56 -8.70 19.75
C SER A 30 11.83 -8.74 18.26
N GLN A 31 11.16 -9.64 17.53
CA GLN A 31 11.19 -9.72 16.08
C GLN A 31 10.52 -8.49 15.46
N LEU A 32 9.35 -8.09 15.94
CA LEU A 32 8.66 -6.88 15.48
C LEU A 32 9.47 -5.59 15.71
N ALA A 33 10.29 -5.55 16.77
CA ALA A 33 11.19 -4.45 17.07
C ALA A 33 12.48 -4.44 16.21
N THR A 34 12.67 -5.41 15.32
CA THR A 34 13.88 -5.52 14.48
C THR A 34 14.00 -4.33 13.54
N THR A 35 15.15 -3.65 13.59
CA THR A 35 15.50 -2.52 12.70
C THR A 35 16.71 -2.91 11.85
N VAL A 36 16.70 -2.57 10.57
CA VAL A 36 17.81 -2.80 9.64
C VAL A 36 18.31 -1.46 9.09
N PRO A 37 19.64 -1.23 9.01
CA PRO A 37 20.15 0.01 8.42
C PRO A 37 19.58 0.27 7.02
N GLY A 38 19.03 1.46 6.82
CA GLY A 38 18.39 1.86 5.55
C GLY A 38 16.89 1.59 5.47
N THR A 39 16.27 0.99 6.48
CA THR A 39 14.80 0.93 6.62
C THR A 39 14.27 2.13 7.40
N TYR A 40 12.96 2.38 7.30
CA TYR A 40 12.26 3.45 8.01
C TYR A 40 12.43 3.36 9.54
N GLY A 41 12.28 2.16 10.08
CA GLY A 41 12.41 1.88 11.50
C GLY A 41 12.33 0.39 11.76
N SER A 42 11.72 0.02 12.88
CA SER A 42 11.40 -1.38 13.15
C SER A 42 10.37 -1.93 12.14
N ILE A 43 10.18 -3.25 12.12
CA ILE A 43 9.10 -3.88 11.32
C ILE A 43 7.76 -3.24 11.68
N LEU A 44 7.45 -3.15 12.99
CA LEU A 44 6.19 -2.57 13.44
C LEU A 44 6.06 -1.09 13.09
N ASP A 45 7.11 -0.30 13.28
CA ASP A 45 7.07 1.14 12.95
C ASP A 45 6.89 1.36 11.45
N THR A 46 7.50 0.52 10.62
CA THR A 46 7.36 0.59 9.16
C THR A 46 5.93 0.23 8.74
N LEU A 47 5.32 -0.79 9.34
CA LEU A 47 3.93 -1.17 9.08
C LEU A 47 2.94 -0.08 9.54
N ARG A 48 3.16 0.49 10.73
CA ARG A 48 2.40 1.65 11.22
C ARG A 48 2.50 2.81 10.25
N HIS A 49 3.71 3.10 9.74
CA HIS A 49 3.93 4.18 8.80
C HIS A 49 3.22 3.99 7.46
N ILE A 50 3.15 2.76 6.94
CA ILE A 50 2.38 2.45 5.72
C ILE A 50 0.90 2.76 5.93
N VAL A 51 0.30 2.27 7.01
CA VAL A 51 -1.14 2.45 7.28
C VAL A 51 -1.48 3.90 7.60
N ASP A 52 -0.65 4.59 8.38
CA ASP A 52 -0.74 6.02 8.67
C ASP A 52 -0.67 6.86 7.39
N GLY A 53 0.20 6.47 6.45
CA GLY A 53 0.28 7.09 5.13
C GLY A 53 -1.04 6.99 4.36
N ASP A 54 -1.70 5.83 4.36
CA ASP A 54 -3.00 5.67 3.74
C ASP A 54 -4.08 6.55 4.39
N VAL A 55 -4.14 6.60 5.72
CA VAL A 55 -5.08 7.48 6.46
C VAL A 55 -4.90 8.93 6.01
N PHE A 56 -3.65 9.40 6.03
CA PHE A 56 -3.29 10.75 5.62
C PHE A 56 -3.71 11.07 4.18
N TYR A 57 -3.40 10.21 3.21
CA TYR A 57 -3.76 10.49 1.81
C TYR A 57 -5.27 10.37 1.55
N LEU A 58 -5.96 9.46 2.23
CA LEU A 58 -7.42 9.37 2.18
C LEU A 58 -8.06 10.66 2.68
N ASP A 59 -7.57 11.22 3.80
CA ASP A 59 -8.08 12.47 4.35
C ASP A 59 -7.92 13.64 3.39
N ILE A 60 -6.73 13.79 2.80
CA ILE A 60 -6.42 14.82 1.80
C ILE A 60 -7.36 14.70 0.59
N LEU A 61 -7.54 13.49 0.07
CA LEU A 61 -8.33 13.25 -1.14
C LEU A 61 -9.85 13.29 -0.88
N ARG A 62 -10.29 13.08 0.37
CA ARG A 62 -11.68 13.30 0.77
C ARG A 62 -11.99 14.80 0.91
N GLY A 63 -11.01 15.60 1.31
CA GLY A 63 -11.16 17.04 1.60
C GLY A 63 -12.06 17.30 2.81
N GLY A 64 -12.11 16.35 3.74
CA GLY A 64 -12.96 16.36 4.93
C GLY A 64 -12.16 16.57 6.22
N THR A 65 -12.82 16.39 7.37
CA THR A 65 -12.13 16.35 8.66
C THR A 65 -11.34 15.04 8.76
N PRO A 66 -10.04 15.09 9.13
CA PRO A 66 -9.24 13.90 9.32
C PRO A 66 -9.88 12.90 10.27
N GLU A 67 -9.82 11.62 9.93
CA GLU A 67 -10.22 10.56 10.87
C GLU A 67 -9.10 10.37 11.90
N PRO A 68 -9.41 10.40 13.21
CA PRO A 68 -8.37 10.24 14.23
C PRO A 68 -7.79 8.83 14.17
N PHE A 69 -6.48 8.76 13.91
CA PHE A 69 -5.72 7.51 13.92
C PHE A 69 -4.45 7.70 14.76
N ASP A 70 -4.33 6.92 15.83
CA ASP A 70 -3.12 6.89 16.66
C ASP A 70 -2.25 5.72 16.21
N LYS A 71 -1.31 6.02 15.32
CA LYS A 71 -0.40 5.00 14.78
C LYS A 71 0.51 4.40 15.84
N ASP A 72 0.92 5.19 16.84
CA ASP A 72 1.91 4.77 17.84
C ASP A 72 1.29 3.81 18.86
N ALA A 73 -0.02 3.96 19.11
CA ALA A 73 -0.81 3.04 19.92
C ALA A 73 -1.29 1.78 19.16
N SER A 74 -1.20 1.77 17.82
CA SER A 74 -1.78 0.69 17.00
C SER A 74 -0.91 -0.56 16.96
N ASP A 75 -1.49 -1.72 17.22
CA ASP A 75 -0.88 -3.05 17.08
C ASP A 75 -1.22 -3.70 15.73
N ILE A 76 -0.62 -4.86 15.42
CA ILE A 76 -0.83 -5.55 14.13
C ILE A 76 -2.33 -5.81 13.85
N PRO A 77 -3.15 -6.34 14.78
CA PRO A 77 -4.59 -6.48 14.56
C PRO A 77 -5.31 -5.17 14.23
N THR A 78 -4.98 -4.08 14.93
CA THR A 78 -5.57 -2.76 14.67
C THR A 78 -5.19 -2.27 13.27
N LEU A 79 -3.91 -2.32 12.92
CA LEU A 79 -3.40 -1.94 11.59
C LEU A 79 -4.09 -2.76 10.48
N ARG A 80 -4.26 -4.05 10.70
CA ARG A 80 -4.91 -4.98 9.76
C ARG A 80 -6.39 -4.67 9.57
N SER A 81 -7.10 -4.28 10.63
CA SER A 81 -8.51 -3.86 10.53
C SER A 81 -8.65 -2.56 9.75
N VAL A 82 -7.76 -1.58 10.00
CA VAL A 82 -7.76 -0.29 9.29
C VAL A 82 -7.46 -0.49 7.81
N MET A 83 -6.42 -1.26 7.49
CA MET A 83 -6.03 -1.51 6.10
C MET A 83 -7.13 -2.21 5.29
N GLU A 84 -7.89 -3.13 5.89
CA GLU A 84 -9.02 -3.76 5.20
C GLU A 84 -10.10 -2.74 4.82
N ALA A 85 -10.43 -1.84 5.74
CA ALA A 85 -11.42 -0.80 5.50
C ALA A 85 -10.98 0.14 4.37
N HIS A 86 -9.66 0.33 4.18
CA HIS A 86 -9.12 1.15 3.10
C HIS A 86 -9.41 0.61 1.71
N ARG A 87 -9.75 -0.68 1.53
CA ARG A 87 -10.17 -1.22 0.22
C ARG A 87 -11.34 -0.42 -0.35
N ALA A 88 -12.42 -0.33 0.42
CA ALA A 88 -13.61 0.39 0.02
C ALA A 88 -13.35 1.90 -0.09
N ALA A 89 -12.52 2.46 0.80
CA ALA A 89 -12.16 3.87 0.77
C ALA A 89 -11.39 4.26 -0.50
N TRP A 90 -10.41 3.45 -0.93
CA TRP A 90 -9.68 3.70 -2.17
C TRP A 90 -10.55 3.52 -3.40
N GLU A 91 -11.46 2.54 -3.41
CA GLU A 91 -12.46 2.39 -4.47
C GLU A 91 -13.34 3.64 -4.58
N GLU A 92 -13.81 4.19 -3.46
CA GLU A 92 -14.58 5.45 -3.42
C GLU A 92 -13.78 6.62 -4.02
N ILE A 93 -12.52 6.79 -3.64
CA ILE A 93 -11.64 7.85 -4.16
C ILE A 93 -11.46 7.71 -5.67
N LEU A 94 -11.21 6.51 -6.18
CA LEU A 94 -11.05 6.27 -7.61
C LEU A 94 -12.33 6.56 -8.39
N VAL A 95 -13.50 6.29 -7.82
CA VAL A 95 -14.80 6.66 -8.42
C VAL A 95 -15.01 8.17 -8.38
N ARG A 96 -14.75 8.82 -7.25
CA ARG A 96 -14.89 10.26 -7.05
C ARG A 96 -14.10 11.06 -8.09
N TYR A 97 -12.86 10.66 -8.35
CA TYR A 97 -11.97 11.36 -9.25
C TYR A 97 -11.92 10.80 -10.67
N GLN A 98 -12.82 9.87 -11.02
CA GLN A 98 -12.77 9.17 -12.31
C GLN A 98 -12.77 10.11 -13.53
N ALA A 99 -13.51 11.22 -13.46
CA ALA A 99 -13.64 12.20 -14.55
C ALA A 99 -12.75 13.43 -14.35
N THR A 100 -11.91 13.45 -13.31
CA THR A 100 -11.04 14.58 -12.97
C THR A 100 -9.75 14.52 -13.78
N ASP A 101 -9.30 15.67 -14.29
CA ASP A 101 -8.00 15.77 -14.95
C ASP A 101 -6.87 15.42 -13.95
N PRO A 102 -5.97 14.48 -14.24
CA PRO A 102 -4.88 14.10 -13.33
C PRO A 102 -3.92 15.26 -12.99
N THR A 103 -3.94 16.35 -13.77
CA THR A 103 -3.18 17.58 -13.48
C THR A 103 -3.88 18.54 -12.52
N THR A 104 -5.12 18.23 -12.12
CA THR A 104 -5.88 19.02 -11.12
C THR A 104 -5.08 19.13 -9.84
N ASP A 105 -4.89 20.36 -9.37
CA ASP A 105 -4.16 20.65 -8.15
C ASP A 105 -4.96 20.24 -6.91
N ILE A 106 -4.35 19.44 -6.04
CA ILE A 106 -4.89 19.01 -4.75
C ILE A 106 -4.03 19.64 -3.65
N VAL A 107 -4.70 20.44 -2.82
CA VAL A 107 -4.07 21.19 -1.73
C VAL A 107 -4.20 20.40 -0.44
N GLU A 108 -3.08 20.18 0.21
CA GLU A 108 -3.00 19.71 1.60
C GLU A 108 -2.76 20.92 2.50
N TYR A 109 -3.53 21.00 3.58
CA TYR A 109 -3.40 22.04 4.60
C TYR A 109 -2.72 21.43 5.81
N GLU A 110 -1.56 21.96 6.17
CA GLU A 110 -0.76 21.48 7.30
C GLU A 110 -1.07 22.29 8.56
N ASP A 111 -1.03 21.63 9.74
CA ASP A 111 -1.31 22.27 11.04
C ASP A 111 -0.35 23.41 11.40
N ASN A 112 0.82 23.45 10.76
CA ASN A 112 1.83 24.49 10.90
C ASN A 112 1.51 25.76 10.08
N GLY A 113 0.38 25.78 9.35
CA GLY A 113 -0.06 26.88 8.51
C GLY A 113 0.53 26.91 7.10
N TYR A 114 1.21 25.85 6.67
CA TYR A 114 1.68 25.68 5.30
C TYR A 114 0.66 24.94 4.44
N GLU A 115 0.77 25.16 3.13
CA GLU A 115 -0.02 24.46 2.11
C GLU A 115 0.91 23.72 1.17
N THR A 116 0.62 22.45 0.92
CA THR A 116 1.35 21.63 -0.05
C THR A 116 0.46 21.37 -1.28
N HIS A 117 0.92 21.85 -2.43
CA HIS A 117 0.23 21.73 -3.72
C HIS A 117 0.83 20.60 -4.55
N ALA A 118 0.00 19.66 -5.02
CA ALA A 118 0.44 18.66 -5.98
C ALA A 118 -0.72 18.16 -6.85
N PRO A 119 -0.45 17.80 -8.13
CA PRO A 119 -1.45 17.20 -8.99
C PRO A 119 -2.04 15.91 -8.42
N LEU A 120 -3.34 15.69 -8.66
CA LEU A 120 -4.06 14.46 -8.31
C LEU A 120 -3.30 13.20 -8.72
N GLY A 121 -2.80 13.15 -9.96
CA GLY A 121 -2.07 11.99 -10.47
C GLY A 121 -0.78 11.72 -9.70
N ILE A 122 -0.09 12.77 -9.23
CA ILE A 122 1.12 12.65 -8.40
C ILE A 122 0.74 12.13 -7.01
N ARG A 123 -0.32 12.64 -6.39
CA ARG A 123 -0.81 12.17 -5.08
C ARG A 123 -1.17 10.68 -5.14
N LEU A 124 -1.97 10.26 -6.13
CA LEU A 124 -2.37 8.86 -6.29
C LEU A 124 -1.17 7.94 -6.58
N GLY A 125 -0.22 8.39 -7.42
CA GLY A 125 1.02 7.65 -7.67
C GLY A 125 1.87 7.52 -6.42
N GLN A 126 1.98 8.57 -5.62
CA GLN A 126 2.78 8.60 -4.40
C GLN A 126 2.29 7.58 -3.37
N VAL A 127 0.97 7.38 -3.22
CA VAL A 127 0.43 6.33 -2.33
C VAL A 127 0.99 4.96 -2.71
N LEU A 128 0.97 4.63 -4.00
CA LEU A 128 1.44 3.34 -4.50
C LEU A 128 2.96 3.18 -4.37
N TYR A 129 3.72 4.24 -4.65
CA TYR A 129 5.18 4.25 -4.52
C TYR A 129 5.61 4.12 -3.06
N HIS A 130 5.00 4.90 -2.17
CA HIS A 130 5.25 4.89 -0.73
C HIS A 130 4.98 3.51 -0.12
N GLY A 131 3.82 2.92 -0.41
CA GLY A 131 3.50 1.57 0.04
C GLY A 131 4.51 0.54 -0.48
N THR A 132 4.89 0.61 -1.75
CA THR A 132 5.84 -0.34 -2.34
C THR A 132 7.24 -0.23 -1.72
N ASP A 133 7.74 1.00 -1.54
CA ASP A 133 9.04 1.25 -0.92
C ASP A 133 9.10 0.67 0.50
N HIS A 134 8.15 1.00 1.37
CA HIS A 134 8.18 0.55 2.75
C HIS A 134 7.84 -0.94 2.93
N ARG A 135 6.99 -1.53 2.09
CA ARG A 135 6.80 -2.99 2.11
C ARG A 135 8.10 -3.72 1.75
N SER A 136 8.91 -3.16 0.84
CA SER A 136 10.23 -3.74 0.53
C SER A 136 11.19 -3.70 1.73
N GLN A 137 11.14 -2.63 2.52
CA GLN A 137 11.93 -2.50 3.75
C GLN A 137 11.53 -3.52 4.82
N VAL A 138 10.23 -3.79 4.98
CA VAL A 138 9.75 -4.86 5.86
C VAL A 138 10.24 -6.23 5.37
N ASN A 139 10.23 -6.50 4.06
CA ASN A 139 10.79 -7.74 3.50
C ASN A 139 12.30 -7.86 3.78
N THR A 140 13.06 -6.77 3.71
CA THR A 140 14.46 -6.74 4.12
C THR A 140 14.62 -7.07 5.62
N ALA A 141 13.77 -6.52 6.49
CA ALA A 141 13.81 -6.84 7.90
C ALA A 141 13.46 -8.30 8.20
N LEU A 142 12.42 -8.86 7.56
CA LEU A 142 12.05 -10.27 7.69
C LEU A 142 13.19 -11.20 7.25
N THR A 143 13.79 -10.94 6.10
CA THR A 143 14.92 -11.75 5.60
C THR A 143 16.16 -11.66 6.49
N SER A 144 16.39 -10.52 7.16
CA SER A 144 17.48 -10.38 8.15
C SER A 144 17.32 -11.30 9.36
N LEU A 145 16.08 -11.70 9.67
CA LEU A 145 15.73 -12.67 10.71
C LEU A 145 15.70 -14.12 10.19
N GLY A 146 16.01 -14.36 8.91
CA GLY A 146 15.88 -15.66 8.27
C GLY A 146 14.44 -16.09 8.00
N ILE A 147 13.50 -15.14 7.99
CA ILE A 147 12.07 -15.38 7.70
C ILE A 147 11.81 -15.08 6.22
N GLU A 148 11.19 -16.03 5.52
CA GLU A 148 10.77 -15.83 4.14
C GLU A 148 9.63 -14.80 4.08
N PRO A 149 9.78 -13.70 3.31
CA PRO A 149 8.71 -12.72 3.18
C PRO A 149 7.49 -13.27 2.43
N PRO A 150 6.29 -12.71 2.66
CA PRO A 150 5.13 -13.09 1.87
C PRO A 150 5.29 -12.65 0.42
N ALA A 151 4.82 -13.49 -0.51
CA ALA A 151 4.68 -13.12 -1.92
C ALA A 151 3.64 -12.00 -2.06
N ILE A 152 4.08 -10.82 -2.52
CA ILE A 152 3.27 -9.59 -2.58
C ILE A 152 3.38 -8.89 -3.93
N GLU A 153 3.75 -9.57 -5.00
CA GLU A 153 3.82 -8.97 -6.33
C GLU A 153 2.42 -8.79 -6.94
N GLY A 154 2.31 -7.89 -7.93
CA GLY A 154 1.08 -7.75 -8.72
C GLY A 154 0.68 -9.03 -9.46
N TRP A 155 1.66 -9.88 -9.79
CA TRP A 155 1.40 -11.20 -10.37
C TRP A 155 0.81 -12.18 -9.36
N ASP A 156 1.13 -12.05 -8.08
CA ASP A 156 0.66 -12.96 -7.04
C ASP A 156 -0.84 -12.76 -6.79
N ILE A 157 -1.30 -11.51 -6.65
CA ILE A 157 -2.73 -11.21 -6.56
C ILE A 157 -3.47 -11.62 -7.84
N ALA A 158 -2.87 -11.42 -9.01
CA ALA A 158 -3.50 -11.83 -10.27
C ALA A 158 -3.65 -13.36 -10.39
N ARG A 159 -2.70 -14.14 -9.86
CA ARG A 159 -2.82 -15.61 -9.78
C ARG A 159 -3.85 -16.03 -8.74
N GLU A 160 -3.85 -15.40 -7.57
CA GLU A 160 -4.80 -15.69 -6.48
C GLU A 160 -6.25 -15.45 -6.92
N ASP A 161 -6.49 -14.38 -7.69
CA ASP A 161 -7.80 -14.05 -8.26
C ASP A 161 -8.15 -14.87 -9.52
N GLY A 162 -7.25 -15.73 -10.01
CA GLY A 162 -7.44 -16.47 -11.27
C GLY A 162 -7.44 -15.59 -12.53
N ARG A 163 -6.91 -14.36 -12.44
CA ARG A 163 -6.79 -13.39 -13.54
C ARG A 163 -5.47 -13.53 -14.32
N MET A 164 -4.58 -14.42 -13.89
CA MET A 164 -3.35 -14.80 -14.59
C MET A 164 -3.27 -16.32 -14.75
N SER A 165 -3.02 -16.79 -15.98
CA SER A 165 -2.77 -18.20 -16.28
C SER A 165 -1.58 -18.36 -17.21
N THR A 166 -0.74 -19.35 -16.95
CA THR A 166 0.34 -19.76 -17.87
C THR A 166 -0.11 -21.02 -18.60
N ILE A 167 -0.15 -20.96 -19.94
CA ILE A 167 -0.41 -22.13 -20.78
C ILE A 167 0.90 -22.59 -21.43
N GLU A 168 1.12 -23.89 -21.47
CA GLU A 168 2.24 -24.47 -22.22
C GLU A 168 2.00 -24.22 -23.71
N THR A 169 2.91 -23.48 -24.35
CA THR A 169 2.83 -23.31 -25.80
C THR A 169 3.30 -24.61 -26.45
N THR A 170 2.40 -25.29 -27.15
CA THR A 170 2.76 -26.49 -27.93
C THR A 170 3.71 -26.07 -29.07
N GLY A 171 5.02 -26.21 -28.86
CA GLY A 171 6.01 -26.43 -29.92
C GLY A 171 6.29 -25.31 -30.94
N ALA A 172 5.85 -24.07 -30.76
CA ALA A 172 6.34 -22.94 -31.56
C ALA A 172 7.48 -22.24 -30.82
N GLY A 173 8.71 -22.44 -31.29
CA GLY A 173 9.92 -21.88 -30.69
C GLY A 173 9.78 -20.38 -30.40
N LYS A 174 10.32 -19.94 -29.25
CA LYS A 174 10.48 -18.51 -28.94
C LYS A 174 11.08 -17.80 -30.16
N PRO A 175 10.47 -16.72 -30.69
CA PRO A 175 11.18 -15.89 -31.66
C PRO A 175 12.43 -15.37 -30.96
N VAL A 176 13.58 -15.70 -31.53
CA VAL A 176 14.85 -15.11 -31.13
C VAL A 176 14.77 -13.64 -31.56
N SER A 177 14.76 -12.73 -30.59
CA SER A 177 15.05 -11.31 -30.79
C SER A 177 16.31 -10.96 -30.04
#